data_AF-A0A1I7NHG8-F1
#
_entry.id   AF-A0A1I7NHG8-F1
#
_cell.length_a   1.000
_cell.length_b   1.000
_cell.length_c   1.000
_cell.angle_alpha   90.00
_cell.angle_beta   90.00
_cell.angle_gamma   90.00
#
_symmetry.space_group_name_H-M   'P 1'
#
loop_
_entity.id
_entity.type
_entity.pdbx_description
1 polymer ?
#
loop_
_entity_poly.entity_id
_entity_poly.type
_entity_poly.pdbx_seq_one_letter_code
_entity_poly.pdbx_strand_id
1 'polypeptide(L)'
;MPNSTNHQRAQMVARMTVLERVVGLMLRDRMLEAGKGATDILAFGEDVKKYFHGRTAEGSTDRELDDAADRFFSAIASDIGSQDSQ
;
A
#
# COMPACT_ATOMS: atom_id res chain seq x y z
N MET A 1 -24.68 -6.22 -23.29
CA MET A 1 -24.32 -6.80 -21.98
C MET A 1 -23.47 -5.81 -21.18
N PRO A 2 -24.08 -4.90 -20.41
CA PRO A 2 -23.34 -3.89 -19.62
C PRO A 2 -23.16 -4.26 -18.13
N ASN A 3 -23.96 -5.21 -17.59
CA ASN A 3 -23.96 -5.54 -16.16
C ASN A 3 -22.76 -6.39 -15.71
N SER A 4 -22.22 -7.24 -16.58
CA SER A 4 -21.12 -8.15 -16.26
C SER A 4 -19.78 -7.43 -16.08
N THR A 5 -19.49 -6.41 -16.89
CA THR A 5 -18.24 -5.63 -16.80
C THR A 5 -18.16 -4.76 -15.55
N ASN A 6 -19.27 -4.14 -15.14
CA ASN A 6 -19.31 -3.34 -13.91
C ASN A 6 -19.20 -4.23 -12.67
N HIS A 7 -19.88 -5.38 -12.66
CA HIS A 7 -19.79 -6.33 -11.56
C HIS A 7 -18.37 -6.90 -11.42
N GLN A 8 -17.70 -7.21 -12.53
CA GLN A 8 -16.30 -7.68 -12.53
C GLN A 8 -15.33 -6.62 -12.00
N ARG A 9 -15.48 -5.35 -12.41
CA ARG A 9 -14.67 -4.25 -11.86
C ARG A 9 -14.90 -4.07 -10.38
N ALA A 10 -16.15 -4.08 -9.92
CA ALA A 10 -16.47 -3.96 -8.50
C ALA A 10 -15.86 -5.11 -7.67
N GLN A 11 -15.93 -6.36 -8.18
CA GLN A 11 -15.28 -7.49 -7.52
C GLN A 11 -13.76 -7.36 -7.48
N MET A 12 -13.13 -6.87 -8.55
CA MET A 12 -11.68 -6.66 -8.59
C MET A 12 -11.25 -5.60 -7.57
N VAL A 13 -11.97 -4.47 -7.51
CA VAL A 13 -11.74 -3.43 -6.50
C VAL A 13 -11.88 -4.00 -5.09
N ALA A 14 -12.96 -4.74 -4.81
CA ALA A 14 -13.15 -5.36 -3.50
C ALA A 14 -12.00 -6.30 -3.10
N ARG A 15 -11.50 -7.12 -4.04
CA ARG A 15 -10.36 -8.02 -3.79
C ARG A 15 -9.09 -7.23 -3.50
N MET A 16 -8.81 -6.20 -4.28
CA MET A 16 -7.64 -5.34 -4.07
C MET A 16 -7.71 -4.61 -2.74
N THR A 17 -8.88 -4.07 -2.36
CA THR A 17 -9.09 -3.41 -1.06
C THR A 17 -8.82 -4.35 0.11
N VAL A 18 -9.27 -5.60 0.04
CA VAL A 18 -9.00 -6.60 1.10
C VAL A 18 -7.51 -6.88 1.19
N LEU A 19 -6.84 -7.10 0.06
CA LEU A 19 -5.40 -7.37 0.04
C LEU A 19 -4.60 -6.18 0.59
N GLU A 20 -4.92 -4.96 0.15
CA GLU A 20 -4.30 -3.74 0.65
C GLU A 20 -4.45 -3.62 2.16
N ARG A 21 -5.67 -3.84 2.69
CA ARG A 21 -5.93 -3.72 4.13
C ARG A 21 -5.19 -4.77 4.94
N VAL A 22 -5.19 -6.04 4.50
CA VAL A 22 -4.50 -7.13 5.19
C VAL A 22 -2.99 -6.90 5.20
N VAL A 23 -2.39 -6.58 4.05
CA VAL A 23 -0.95 -6.32 3.95
C VAL A 23 -0.57 -5.10 4.78
N GLY A 24 -1.37 -4.03 4.75
CA GLY A 24 -1.13 -2.83 5.54
C GLY A 24 -1.14 -3.09 7.05
N LEU A 25 -2.12 -3.84 7.54
CA LEU A 25 -2.19 -4.22 8.97
C LEU A 25 -1.01 -5.13 9.36
N MET A 26 -0.71 -6.14 8.55
CA MET A 26 0.42 -7.03 8.82
C MET A 26 1.75 -6.27 8.84
N LEU A 27 1.96 -5.36 7.88
CA LEU A 27 3.18 -4.55 7.84
C LEU A 27 3.28 -3.63 9.06
N ARG A 28 2.18 -2.97 9.42
CA ARG A 28 2.09 -2.12 10.63
C ARG A 28 2.51 -2.91 11.87
N ASP A 29 1.86 -4.04 12.13
CA ASP A 29 2.08 -4.83 13.34
C ASP A 29 3.53 -5.33 13.39
N ARG A 30 4.07 -5.80 12.26
CA ARG A 30 5.47 -6.23 12.15
C ARG A 30 6.47 -5.10 12.39
N MET A 31 6.19 -3.90 11.90
CA MET A 31 7.06 -2.75 12.12
C MET A 31 7.04 -2.34 13.59
N LEU A 32 5.87 -2.29 14.22
CA LEU A 32 5.73 -2.01 15.65
C LEU A 32 6.44 -3.08 16.52
N GLU A 33 6.26 -4.36 16.21
CA GLU A 33 6.97 -5.47 16.87
C GLU A 33 8.50 -5.32 16.80
N ALA A 34 9.00 -4.74 15.70
CA ALA A 34 10.42 -4.47 15.49
C ALA A 34 10.90 -3.13 16.08
N GLY A 35 10.05 -2.39 16.78
CA GLY A 35 10.37 -1.05 17.32
C GLY A 35 10.54 0.02 16.24
N LYS A 36 9.89 -0.15 15.08
CA LYS A 36 9.95 0.76 13.94
C LYS A 36 8.78 1.73 13.97
N GLY A 37 9.08 3.01 13.69
CA GLY A 37 8.09 4.08 13.72
C GLY A 37 7.61 4.51 12.33
N ALA A 38 6.80 5.57 12.30
CA ALA A 38 6.27 6.14 11.06
C ALA A 38 7.37 6.47 10.03
N THR A 39 8.49 7.05 10.47
CA THR A 39 9.62 7.40 9.58
C THR A 39 10.26 6.18 8.92
N ASP A 40 10.42 5.07 9.66
CA ASP A 40 10.97 3.83 9.12
C ASP A 40 10.07 3.23 8.03
N ILE A 41 8.75 3.36 8.18
CA ILE A 41 7.77 2.87 7.20
C ILE A 41 7.81 3.67 5.91
N LEU A 42 7.93 4.99 6.01
CA LEU A 42 8.11 5.85 4.85
C LEU A 42 9.41 5.51 4.12
N ALA A 43 10.51 5.31 4.85
CA ALA A 43 11.78 4.89 4.26
C ALA A 43 11.69 3.52 3.58
N PHE A 44 10.98 2.56 4.19
CA PHE A 44 10.70 1.28 3.55
C PHE A 44 9.88 1.43 2.26
N GLY A 45 8.93 2.37 2.23
CA GLY A 45 8.17 2.71 1.02
C GLY A 45 9.06 3.20 -0.12
N GLU A 46 10.06 4.05 0.18
CA GLU A 46 11.07 4.47 -0.80
C GLU A 46 11.88 3.30 -1.37
N ASP A 47 12.24 2.32 -0.53
CA ASP A 47 12.96 1.13 -0.97
C ASP A 47 12.09 0.20 -1.83
N VAL A 48 10.79 0.13 -1.53
CA VAL A 48 9.81 -0.58 -2.36
C VAL A 48 9.65 0.08 -3.73
N LYS A 49 9.56 1.42 -3.81
CA LYS A 49 9.53 2.14 -5.09
C LYS A 49 10.75 1.82 -5.94
N LYS A 50 11.96 1.91 -5.36
CA LYS A 50 13.22 1.54 -6.05
C LYS A 50 13.23 0.08 -6.50
N TYR A 51 12.63 -0.82 -5.73
CA TYR A 51 12.54 -2.23 -6.08
C TYR A 51 11.64 -2.45 -7.30
N PHE A 52 10.50 -1.75 -7.39
CA PHE A 52 9.57 -1.90 -8.51
C PHE A 52 9.97 -1.11 -9.76
N HIS A 53 10.78 -0.06 -9.61
CA HIS A 53 11.23 0.75 -10.74
C HIS A 53 11.97 -0.11 -11.78
N GLY A 54 11.47 -0.07 -13.03
CA GLY A 54 11.99 -0.91 -14.12
C GLY A 54 11.66 -2.41 -14.01
N ARG A 55 10.85 -2.83 -13.03
CA ARG A 55 10.30 -4.19 -12.87
C ARG A 55 8.77 -4.21 -12.99
N THR A 56 8.21 -3.19 -13.62
CA THR A 56 6.78 -2.96 -13.67
C THR A 56 6.05 -4.06 -14.44
N ALA A 57 4.97 -4.57 -13.85
CA ALA A 57 4.08 -5.49 -14.55
C ALA A 57 3.39 -4.75 -15.70
N GLU A 58 2.99 -5.48 -16.75
CA GLU A 58 2.25 -4.88 -17.88
C GLU A 58 1.01 -4.13 -17.37
N GLY A 59 0.87 -2.87 -17.77
CA GLY A 59 -0.34 -2.08 -17.56
C GLY A 59 -0.28 -0.98 -16.49
N SER A 60 0.87 -0.73 -15.85
CA SER A 60 1.07 0.44 -14.98
C SER A 60 2.40 1.12 -15.26
N THR A 61 2.40 2.45 -15.27
CA THR A 61 3.61 3.25 -15.38
C THR A 61 4.36 3.29 -14.05
N ASP A 62 5.68 3.51 -14.09
CA ASP A 62 6.50 3.70 -12.88
C ASP A 62 5.89 4.77 -11.96
N ARG A 63 5.42 5.88 -12.55
CA ARG A 63 4.76 6.98 -11.82
C ARG A 63 3.50 6.54 -11.08
N GLU A 64 2.63 5.74 -11.72
CA GLU A 64 1.41 5.27 -11.09
C GLU A 64 1.71 4.33 -9.91
N LEU A 65 2.79 3.55 -10.00
CA LEU A 65 3.24 2.70 -8.91
C LEU A 65 3.88 3.50 -7.77
N ASP A 66 4.65 4.54 -8.09
CA ASP A 66 5.20 5.47 -7.10
C ASP A 66 4.07 6.15 -6.32
N ASP A 67 3.08 6.70 -7.04
CA ASP A 67 1.90 7.35 -6.45
C ASP A 67 1.09 6.36 -5.58
N ALA A 68 0.98 5.09 -6.00
CA ALA A 68 0.28 4.07 -5.24
C ALA A 68 1.05 3.66 -3.97
N ALA A 69 2.37 3.49 -4.07
CA ALA A 69 3.23 3.20 -2.94
C ALA A 69 3.18 4.33 -1.91
N ASP A 70 3.31 5.59 -2.35
CA ASP A 70 3.28 6.76 -1.47
C ASP A 70 1.99 6.82 -0.65
N ARG A 71 0.84 6.59 -1.30
CA ARG A 71 -0.46 6.55 -0.59
C ARG A 71 -0.52 5.41 0.42
N PHE A 72 -0.08 4.22 0.02
CA PHE A 72 -0.13 3.03 0.87
C PHE A 72 0.73 3.19 2.12
N PHE A 73 2.00 3.53 1.97
CA PHE A 73 2.93 3.65 3.10
C PHE A 73 2.62 4.88 3.97
N SER A 74 2.14 5.98 3.39
CA SER A 74 1.70 7.16 4.16
C SER A 74 0.50 6.85 5.04
N ALA A 75 -0.47 6.06 4.57
CA ALA A 75 -1.61 5.65 5.36
C ALA A 75 -1.19 4.84 6.60
N ILE A 76 -0.23 3.92 6.43
CA ILE A 76 0.31 3.11 7.53
C ILE A 76 1.11 3.98 8.51
N ALA A 77 2.00 4.84 7.99
CA ALA A 77 2.80 5.72 8.82
C ALA A 77 1.93 6.68 9.65
N SER A 78 0.85 7.20 9.06
CA SER A 78 -0.13 8.05 9.76
C SER A 78 -0.87 7.31 10.88
N ASP A 79 -1.22 6.04 10.66
CA ASP A 79 -1.90 5.21 11.67
C ASP A 79 -0.99 4.97 12.88
N ILE A 80 0.31 4.75 12.66
CA ILE A 80 1.30 4.61 13.75
C ILE A 80 1.53 5.94 14.47
N GLY A 81 1.77 7.04 13.74
CA GLY A 81 2.03 8.33 14.37
C GLY A 81 0.85 8.87 15.18
N SER A 82 -0.37 8.44 14.87
CA SER A 82 -1.57 8.77 15.65
C SER A 82 -1.60 8.04 17.01
N GLN A 83 -0.95 6.88 17.14
CA GLN A 83 -0.86 6.11 18.38
C GLN A 83 0.24 6.62 19.32
N ASP A 84 1.35 7.13 18.79
CA ASP A 84 2.41 7.75 19.61
C ASP A 84 1.97 9.08 20.27
N SER A 85 0.88 9.67 19.79
CA SER A 85 0.34 10.95 20.28
C SER A 85 -0.75 10.81 21.36
N GLN A 86 -1.06 9.58 21.81
CA GLN A 86 -2.02 9.28 22.88
C GLN A 86 -1.32 8.84 24.17
#